data_AF-A0A7C1R5I2-F1
#
_entry.id   AF-A0A7C1R5I2-F1
#
_cell.length_a   1.000
_cell.length_b   1.000
_cell.length_c   1.000
_cell.angle_alpha   90.00
_cell.angle_beta   90.00
_cell.angle_gamma   90.00
#
_symmetry.space_group_name_H-M   'P 1'
#
loop_
_entity.id
_entity.type
_entity.pdbx_description
1 polymer ?
#
loop_
_entity_poly.entity_id
_entity_poly.type
_entity_poly.pdbx_seq_one_letter_code
_entity_poly.pdbx_strand_id
1 'polypeptide(L)'
;MSNKKKKPFYSPVFLSLKAYRRIVGYAIRYANENLNQEKWREVYGILIGSIENNEEILVKDAIPMVVGDRAGVKYENKQYVDMAQIDASVFERSIQDNRNDFVVGWFHTHPGFGFFFSPIDSMTQLGYQIPNPYAVGLIFDHCEIKSPDHFLGITGLRLKDPDLGISSTYDLIMLKFDQDQKIMLEKAEKDIRKVEKNIEKVLSEVKYIDEILRKKALAQLQRNYGLLPTRREDLKVTDNEKEAESDDRYLYEWDPEFFKKSYRLPKFREKLEKTISGAYDELDKLIEKKDTEKFKIRNQKLIKKIKGLLKKPTEWYNKLIDDFSQRIEKISPFFIYLDTNERKVIEHFEERSSDYFRILDDLNGRAELDLNL
;
A
#
# COMPACT_ATOMS: atom_id res chain seq x y z
N MET A 1 24.00 35.70 27.28
CA MET A 1 23.40 36.03 25.97
C MET A 1 22.23 35.09 25.75
N SER A 2 21.00 35.61 25.75
CA SER A 2 19.79 34.82 25.55
C SER A 2 19.82 34.22 24.15
N ASN A 3 19.93 32.90 24.07
CA ASN A 3 19.83 32.13 22.82
C ASN A 3 18.39 32.30 22.31
N LYS A 4 18.14 33.32 21.48
CA LYS A 4 16.83 33.54 20.84
C LYS A 4 16.61 32.34 19.91
N LYS A 5 15.91 31.30 20.41
CA LYS A 5 15.42 30.20 19.57
C LYS A 5 14.76 30.82 18.33
N LYS A 6 15.29 30.51 17.15
CA LYS A 6 14.70 30.94 15.87
C LYS A 6 13.24 30.47 15.88
N LYS A 7 12.29 31.35 15.55
CA LYS A 7 10.88 30.92 15.51
C LYS A 7 10.74 29.86 14.42
N PRO A 8 10.07 28.72 14.68
CA PRO A 8 9.93 27.62 13.72
C PRO A 8 9.48 28.08 12.33
N PHE A 9 8.59 29.07 12.28
CA PHE A 9 8.12 29.73 11.06
C PHE A 9 9.23 30.11 10.06
N TYR A 10 10.32 30.73 10.53
CA TYR A 10 11.40 31.23 9.69
C TYR A 10 12.48 30.19 9.33
N SER A 11 12.28 28.94 9.74
CA SER A 11 13.24 27.86 9.49
C SER A 11 13.19 27.48 8.01
N PRO A 12 14.29 27.57 7.24
CA PRO A 12 14.28 27.21 5.83
C PRO A 12 13.98 25.72 5.64
N VAL A 13 13.36 25.41 4.50
CA VAL A 13 13.11 24.03 4.07
C VAL A 13 14.02 23.73 2.88
N PHE A 14 14.75 22.62 2.92
CA PHE A 14 15.54 22.12 1.81
C PHE A 14 14.77 20.99 1.13
N LEU A 15 14.36 21.22 -0.11
CA LEU A 15 13.69 20.22 -0.93
C LEU A 15 14.72 19.44 -1.74
N SER A 16 14.75 18.12 -1.54
CA SER A 16 15.61 17.25 -2.34
C SER A 16 15.10 17.06 -3.77
N LEU A 17 16.03 16.84 -4.71
CA LEU A 17 15.73 16.44 -6.08
C LEU A 17 14.81 15.22 -6.13
N LYS A 18 15.00 14.25 -5.23
CA LYS A 18 14.19 13.04 -5.16
C LYS A 18 12.73 13.39 -4.83
N ALA A 19 12.50 14.14 -3.75
CA ALA A 19 11.16 14.56 -3.35
C ALA A 19 10.48 15.40 -4.45
N TYR A 20 11.20 16.36 -5.03
CA TYR A 20 10.68 17.19 -6.12
C TYR A 20 10.22 16.36 -7.33
N ARG A 21 11.07 15.45 -7.82
CA ARG A 21 10.74 14.58 -8.97
C ARG A 21 9.50 13.72 -8.72
N ARG A 22 9.31 13.25 -7.48
CA ARG A 22 8.11 12.49 -7.11
C ARG A 22 6.86 13.38 -7.11
N ILE A 23 6.91 14.54 -6.45
CA ILE A 23 5.78 15.49 -6.43
C ILE A 23 5.34 15.82 -7.86
N VAL A 24 6.29 16.21 -8.73
CA VAL A 24 6.02 16.56 -10.12
C VAL A 24 5.47 15.36 -10.91
N GLY A 25 6.11 14.20 -10.80
CA GLY A 25 5.70 13.00 -11.53
C GLY A 25 4.30 12.53 -11.13
N TYR A 26 3.88 12.76 -9.89
CA TYR A 26 2.51 12.52 -9.45
C TYR A 26 1.53 13.56 -9.96
N ALA A 27 1.85 14.85 -9.77
CA ALA A 27 1.01 15.95 -10.17
C ALA A 27 0.62 15.86 -11.65
N ILE A 28 1.61 15.58 -12.51
CA ILE A 28 1.43 15.54 -13.95
C ILE A 28 0.48 14.43 -14.41
N ARG A 29 0.27 13.37 -13.61
CA ARG A 29 -0.72 12.33 -13.94
C ARG A 29 -2.15 12.83 -13.90
N TYR A 30 -2.41 13.85 -13.07
CA TYR A 30 -3.75 14.30 -12.75
C TYR A 30 -4.04 15.72 -13.24
N ALA A 31 -3.02 16.50 -13.57
CA ALA A 31 -3.16 17.78 -14.25
C ALA A 31 -1.93 18.04 -15.13
N ASN A 32 -2.17 18.21 -16.43
CA ASN A 32 -1.16 18.56 -17.41
C ASN A 32 -1.82 19.15 -18.68
N GLU A 33 -1.01 19.72 -19.57
CA GLU A 33 -1.45 20.37 -20.80
C GLU A 33 -2.17 19.42 -21.79
N ASN A 34 -1.90 18.12 -21.72
CA ASN A 34 -2.52 17.08 -22.55
C ASN A 34 -3.88 16.61 -21.99
N LEU A 35 -4.25 17.00 -20.77
CA LEU A 35 -5.52 16.67 -20.14
C LEU A 35 -6.49 17.85 -20.25
N ASN A 36 -7.77 17.57 -20.53
CA ASN A 36 -8.82 18.59 -20.45
C ASN A 36 -8.82 19.19 -19.03
N GLN A 37 -8.73 20.51 -18.95
CA GLN A 37 -8.74 21.25 -17.69
C GLN A 37 -9.91 20.85 -16.80
N GLU A 38 -11.08 20.50 -17.32
CA GLU A 38 -12.23 20.02 -16.53
C GLU A 38 -11.95 18.75 -15.71
N LYS A 39 -10.97 17.96 -16.15
CA LYS A 39 -10.57 16.70 -15.51
C LYS A 39 -9.40 16.86 -14.55
N TRP A 40 -8.77 18.03 -14.47
CA TRP A 40 -7.61 18.20 -13.58
C TRP A 40 -7.98 17.92 -12.13
N ARG A 41 -7.19 17.11 -11.44
CA ARG A 41 -7.41 16.81 -10.02
C ARG A 41 -6.24 17.29 -9.17
N GLU A 42 -6.56 17.73 -7.96
CA GLU A 42 -5.55 18.00 -6.93
C GLU A 42 -5.03 16.68 -6.37
N VAL A 43 -3.73 16.65 -6.10
CA VAL A 43 -3.03 15.51 -5.50
C VAL A 43 -2.63 15.90 -4.10
N TYR A 44 -2.76 14.99 -3.15
CA TYR A 44 -2.30 15.16 -1.77
C TYR A 44 -1.30 14.07 -1.39
N GLY A 45 -0.29 14.43 -0.62
CA GLY A 45 0.67 13.48 -0.07
C GLY A 45 1.46 14.02 1.11
N ILE A 46 2.33 13.17 1.64
CA ILE A 46 3.19 13.47 2.79
C ILE A 46 4.64 13.66 2.39
N LEU A 47 5.35 14.38 3.24
CA LEU A 47 6.77 14.67 3.10
C LEU A 47 7.55 13.93 4.18
N ILE A 48 8.54 13.16 3.74
CA ILE A 48 9.43 12.41 4.63
C ILE A 48 10.78 13.10 4.68
N GLY A 49 11.30 13.27 5.89
CA GLY A 49 12.48 14.09 6.09
C GLY A 49 12.96 14.11 7.52
N SER A 50 13.88 15.04 7.81
CA SER A 50 14.41 15.24 9.16
C SER A 50 14.50 16.73 9.48
N ILE A 51 14.60 17.05 10.77
CA ILE A 51 14.87 18.42 11.23
C ILE A 51 16.27 18.44 11.84
N GLU A 52 17.16 19.25 11.29
CA GLU A 52 18.52 19.41 11.77
C GLU A 52 18.63 20.62 12.70
N ASN A 53 19.16 20.38 13.91
CA ASN A 53 19.43 21.39 14.94
C ASN A 53 18.24 22.30 15.30
N ASN A 54 17.00 21.90 14.99
CA ASN A 54 15.81 22.75 15.10
C ASN A 54 15.91 24.05 14.30
N GLU A 55 16.69 24.05 13.22
CA GLU A 55 16.92 25.24 12.39
C GLU A 55 16.58 25.00 10.92
N GLU A 56 16.74 23.78 10.43
CA GLU A 56 16.58 23.44 9.02
C GLU A 56 15.77 22.16 8.84
N ILE A 57 14.82 22.19 7.91
CA ILE A 57 13.96 21.04 7.60
C ILE A 57 14.44 20.46 6.28
N LEU A 58 14.80 19.18 6.27
CA LEU A 58 15.23 18.46 5.08
C LEU A 58 14.10 17.58 4.56
N VAL A 59 13.55 17.91 3.39
CA VAL A 59 12.53 17.10 2.71
C VAL A 59 13.22 16.13 1.75
N LYS A 60 13.36 14.88 2.16
CA LYS A 60 14.17 13.83 1.49
C LYS A 60 13.34 12.95 0.55
N ASP A 61 12.05 12.80 0.83
CA ASP A 61 11.14 12.02 0.00
C ASP A 61 9.71 12.57 0.04
N ALA A 62 8.89 12.16 -0.91
CA ALA A 62 7.47 12.51 -0.98
C ALA A 62 6.64 11.28 -1.36
N ILE A 63 5.56 11.04 -0.64
CA ILE A 63 4.68 9.87 -0.83
C ILE A 63 3.25 10.38 -1.05
N PRO A 64 2.60 10.08 -2.19
CA PRO A 64 1.20 10.46 -2.36
C PRO A 64 0.31 9.63 -1.43
N MET A 65 -0.81 10.19 -1.03
CA MET A 65 -1.75 9.51 -0.15
C MET A 65 -3.10 9.33 -0.83
N VAL A 66 -3.60 10.35 -1.54
CA VAL A 66 -4.93 10.32 -2.18
C VAL A 66 -4.96 11.26 -3.38
N VAL A 67 -5.75 10.91 -4.39
CA VAL A 67 -6.17 11.80 -5.48
C VAL A 67 -7.62 12.13 -5.22
N GLY A 68 -7.91 13.39 -4.92
CA GLY A 68 -9.28 13.83 -4.66
C GLY A 68 -10.07 13.98 -5.96
N ASP A 69 -11.39 13.82 -5.89
CA ASP A 69 -12.27 14.52 -6.82
C ASP A 69 -12.27 16.01 -6.46
N ARG A 70 -12.36 16.88 -7.48
CA ARG A 70 -12.34 18.34 -7.33
C ARG A 70 -13.24 18.80 -6.19
N ALA A 71 -12.67 19.65 -5.33
CA ALA A 71 -13.24 20.25 -4.13
C ALA A 71 -13.23 19.34 -2.88
N GLY A 72 -12.24 19.62 -2.02
CA GLY A 72 -12.27 19.23 -0.61
C GLY A 72 -12.05 17.75 -0.40
N VAL A 73 -10.80 17.36 -0.18
CA VAL A 73 -10.46 16.08 0.42
C VAL A 73 -11.13 16.05 1.80
N LYS A 74 -12.34 15.51 1.89
CA LYS A 74 -12.93 15.12 3.17
C LYS A 74 -12.01 14.05 3.73
N TYR A 75 -11.31 14.38 4.82
CA TYR A 75 -10.51 13.44 5.57
C TYR A 75 -11.42 12.32 6.09
N GLU A 76 -11.52 11.24 5.33
CA GLU A 76 -12.21 10.04 5.80
C GLU A 76 -11.36 9.35 6.87
N ASN A 77 -12.00 8.71 7.85
CA ASN A 77 -11.33 7.96 8.93
C ASN A 77 -10.25 6.97 8.43
N LYS A 78 -10.39 6.48 7.20
CA LYS A 78 -9.43 5.58 6.53
C LYS A 78 -8.07 6.24 6.28
N GLN A 79 -8.03 7.55 6.00
CA GLN A 79 -6.80 8.29 5.71
C GLN A 79 -5.94 8.49 6.96
N TYR A 80 -6.55 8.69 8.14
CA TYR A 80 -5.83 8.76 9.41
C TYR A 80 -5.14 7.43 9.77
N VAL A 81 -5.81 6.31 9.47
CA VAL A 81 -5.22 4.97 9.67
C VAL A 81 -4.05 4.75 8.72
N ASP A 82 -4.20 5.09 7.44
CA ASP A 82 -3.12 4.99 6.46
C ASP A 82 -1.93 5.91 6.84
N MET A 83 -2.18 7.12 7.34
CA MET A 83 -1.16 8.06 7.85
C MET A 83 -0.38 7.50 9.04
N ALA A 84 -1.08 6.97 10.06
CA ALA A 84 -0.45 6.40 11.24
C ALA A 84 0.41 5.18 10.91
N GLN A 85 -0.05 4.34 9.97
CA GLN A 85 0.74 3.21 9.47
C GLN A 85 1.98 3.67 8.71
N ILE A 86 1.88 4.72 7.89
CA ILE A 86 3.03 5.22 7.17
C ILE A 86 4.04 5.84 8.13
N ASP A 87 3.61 6.67 9.08
CA ASP A 87 4.50 7.27 10.08
C ASP A 87 5.21 6.19 10.90
N ALA A 88 4.49 5.16 11.35
CA ALA A 88 5.10 3.99 12.01
C ALA A 88 6.12 3.27 11.11
N SER A 89 5.77 2.99 9.85
CA SER A 89 6.67 2.29 8.92
C SER A 89 7.91 3.12 8.53
N VAL A 90 7.78 4.45 8.49
CA VAL A 90 8.88 5.37 8.20
C VAL A 90 9.79 5.43 9.41
N PHE A 91 9.23 5.52 10.61
CA PHE A 91 9.97 5.51 11.85
C PHE A 91 10.74 4.18 12.06
N GLU A 92 10.10 3.03 11.80
CA GLU A 92 10.75 1.71 11.87
C GLU A 92 11.92 1.61 10.89
N ARG A 93 11.74 2.02 9.63
CA ARG A 93 12.82 2.06 8.64
C ARG A 93 13.94 3.03 9.04
N SER A 94 13.56 4.16 9.62
CA SER A 94 14.51 5.15 10.12
C SER A 94 15.41 4.57 11.20
N ILE A 95 14.85 3.81 12.14
CA ILE A 95 15.62 3.09 13.17
C ILE A 95 16.57 2.08 12.52
N GLN A 96 16.08 1.27 11.57
CA GLN A 96 16.89 0.26 10.88
C GLN A 96 18.06 0.87 10.10
N ASP A 97 17.83 2.00 9.43
CA ASP A 97 18.82 2.69 8.61
C ASP A 97 19.72 3.64 9.42
N ASN A 98 19.54 3.70 10.75
CA ASN A 98 20.17 4.66 11.65
C ASN A 98 20.02 6.12 11.17
N ARG A 99 18.83 6.44 10.65
CA ARG A 99 18.39 7.78 10.25
C ARG A 99 17.42 8.32 11.29
N ASN A 100 17.12 9.61 11.20
CA ASN A 100 16.07 10.29 11.98
C ASN A 100 15.01 10.87 11.04
N ASP A 101 14.52 10.04 10.11
CA ASP A 101 13.50 10.40 9.13
C ASP A 101 12.10 10.15 9.70
N PHE A 102 11.22 11.13 9.57
CA PHE A 102 9.81 11.10 9.99
C PHE A 102 8.96 11.99 9.08
N VAL A 103 7.66 12.10 9.33
CA VAL A 103 6.78 13.01 8.58
C VAL A 103 7.06 14.46 8.97
N VAL A 104 7.67 15.22 8.04
CA VAL A 104 8.03 16.63 8.24
C VAL A 104 7.00 17.62 7.67
N GLY A 105 5.91 17.11 7.10
CA GLY A 105 4.86 17.93 6.52
C GLY A 105 4.10 17.18 5.43
N TRP A 106 3.47 17.95 4.56
CA TRP A 106 2.61 17.46 3.50
C TRP A 106 2.80 18.30 2.24
N PHE A 107 2.34 17.76 1.11
CA PHE A 107 2.26 18.49 -0.13
C PHE A 107 0.90 18.31 -0.77
N HIS A 108 0.48 19.32 -1.53
CA HIS A 108 -0.61 19.18 -2.46
C HIS A 108 -0.38 19.96 -3.75
N THR A 109 -1.31 19.84 -4.70
CA THR A 109 -1.22 20.53 -5.98
C THR A 109 -2.37 21.50 -6.17
N HIS A 110 -2.09 22.62 -6.82
CA HIS A 110 -3.05 23.67 -7.14
C HIS A 110 -3.04 23.95 -8.65
N PRO A 111 -3.60 23.07 -9.50
CA PRO A 111 -3.44 23.20 -10.95
C PRO A 111 -4.08 24.47 -11.54
N GLY A 112 -3.29 25.53 -11.73
CA GLY A 112 -3.73 26.83 -12.23
C GLY A 112 -4.36 27.75 -11.19
N PHE A 113 -4.16 27.50 -9.90
CA PHE A 113 -4.66 28.38 -8.82
C PHE A 113 -3.57 29.25 -8.19
N GLY A 114 -2.30 28.94 -8.43
CA GLY A 114 -1.19 29.57 -7.72
C GLY A 114 -1.10 29.12 -6.25
N PHE A 115 -0.39 29.90 -5.44
CA PHE A 115 0.11 29.43 -4.15
C PHE A 115 -0.53 30.13 -2.96
N PHE A 116 -1.49 29.44 -2.34
CA PHE A 116 -2.17 29.90 -1.13
C PHE A 116 -2.73 28.70 -0.35
N PHE A 117 -3.08 28.89 0.93
CA PHE A 117 -3.89 27.90 1.64
C PHE A 117 -5.37 28.27 1.57
N SER A 118 -6.20 27.34 1.11
CA SER A 118 -7.63 27.40 1.34
C SER A 118 -7.94 27.24 2.86
N PRO A 119 -9.20 27.45 3.28
CA PRO A 119 -9.60 27.15 4.66
C PRO A 119 -9.36 25.68 5.06
N ILE A 120 -9.47 24.74 4.11
CA ILE A 120 -9.22 23.31 4.34
C ILE A 120 -7.72 23.05 4.48
N ASP A 121 -6.89 23.70 3.66
CA ASP A 121 -5.43 23.57 3.73
C ASP A 121 -4.90 24.16 5.03
N SER A 122 -5.48 25.27 5.50
CA SER A 122 -5.13 25.88 6.79
C SER A 122 -5.44 24.94 7.95
N MET A 123 -6.60 24.26 7.93
CA MET A 123 -6.92 23.22 8.92
C MET A 123 -5.99 22.02 8.85
N THR A 124 -5.65 21.56 7.65
CA THR A 124 -4.68 20.48 7.45
C THR A 124 -3.33 20.86 8.04
N GLN A 125 -2.84 22.03 7.66
CA GLN A 125 -1.56 22.55 8.12
C GLN A 125 -1.53 22.71 9.64
N LEU A 126 -2.64 23.14 10.26
CA LEU A 126 -2.78 23.19 11.71
C LEU A 126 -2.61 21.79 12.34
N GLY A 127 -3.25 20.77 11.77
CA GLY A 127 -3.13 19.38 12.21
C GLY A 127 -1.69 18.85 12.19
N TYR A 128 -0.87 19.29 11.23
CA TYR A 128 0.56 18.98 11.18
C TYR A 128 1.41 19.88 12.08
N GLN A 129 1.12 21.18 12.16
CA GLN A 129 1.96 22.16 12.87
C GLN A 129 1.79 22.17 14.38
N ILE A 130 0.63 21.80 14.91
CA ILE A 130 0.41 21.66 16.37
C ILE A 130 1.35 20.62 16.98
N PRO A 131 1.42 19.37 16.49
CA PRO A 131 2.36 18.37 17.01
C PRO A 131 3.81 18.63 16.57
N ASN A 132 4.02 19.28 15.42
CA ASN A 132 5.35 19.60 14.90
C ASN A 132 5.42 21.06 14.41
N PRO A 133 5.92 22.01 15.21
CA PRO A 133 5.97 23.43 14.85
C PRO A 133 6.73 23.76 13.55
N TYR A 134 7.58 22.85 13.08
CA TYR A 134 8.37 22.99 11.84
C TYR A 134 7.67 22.41 10.61
N ALA A 135 6.51 21.76 10.77
CA ALA A 135 5.81 21.13 9.67
C ALA A 135 5.52 22.12 8.53
N VAL A 136 5.67 21.66 7.30
CA VAL A 136 5.52 22.48 6.08
C VAL A 136 4.42 21.94 5.19
N GLY A 137 3.63 22.84 4.59
CA GLY A 137 2.78 22.52 3.44
C GLY A 137 3.47 22.97 2.16
N LEU A 138 3.84 22.04 1.29
CA LEU A 138 4.36 22.37 -0.05
C LEU A 138 3.22 22.39 -1.07
N ILE A 139 3.18 23.41 -1.90
CA ILE A 139 2.17 23.54 -2.95
C ILE A 139 2.89 23.52 -4.29
N PHE A 140 2.50 22.60 -5.16
CA PHE A 140 2.98 22.52 -6.53
C PHE A 140 1.88 22.93 -7.53
N ASP A 141 2.22 23.84 -8.44
CA ASP A 141 1.40 24.20 -9.58
C ASP A 141 2.20 24.06 -10.87
N HIS A 142 1.80 23.12 -11.71
CA HIS A 142 2.43 22.90 -13.01
C HIS A 142 2.31 24.09 -13.96
N CYS A 143 1.29 24.96 -13.80
CA CYS A 143 1.13 26.17 -14.61
C CYS A 143 2.16 27.25 -14.27
N GLU A 144 2.79 27.16 -13.10
CA GLU A 144 3.78 28.12 -12.60
C GLU A 144 5.23 27.69 -12.91
N ILE A 145 5.44 26.53 -13.52
CA ILE A 145 6.78 26.09 -13.94
C ILE A 145 7.38 27.14 -14.89
N LYS A 146 8.65 27.51 -14.64
CA LYS A 146 9.40 28.56 -15.35
C LYS A 146 8.84 29.98 -15.15
N SER A 147 7.94 30.22 -14.19
CA SER A 147 7.56 31.57 -13.83
C SER A 147 8.74 32.30 -13.16
N PRO A 148 8.85 33.64 -13.27
CA PRO A 148 9.97 34.40 -12.70
C PRO A 148 10.11 34.21 -11.19
N ASP A 149 8.97 34.12 -10.49
CA ASP A 149 8.92 34.05 -9.03
C ASP A 149 8.97 32.61 -8.52
N HIS A 150 8.53 31.64 -9.33
CA HIS A 150 8.41 30.23 -8.95
C HIS A 150 8.93 29.30 -10.04
N PHE A 151 10.21 29.41 -10.42
CA PHE A 151 10.81 28.67 -11.54
C PHE A 151 10.54 27.14 -11.54
N LEU A 152 10.48 26.50 -10.38
CA LEU A 152 10.17 25.06 -10.24
C LEU A 152 8.67 24.74 -10.11
N GLY A 153 7.80 25.74 -10.13
CA GLY A 153 6.35 25.60 -9.91
C GLY A 153 6.00 25.13 -8.50
N ILE A 154 6.89 25.28 -7.52
CA ILE A 154 6.69 24.81 -6.14
C ILE A 154 7.06 25.88 -5.13
N THR A 155 6.29 25.97 -4.06
CA THR A 155 6.61 26.80 -2.90
C THR A 155 6.19 26.13 -1.60
N GLY A 156 6.65 26.67 -0.48
CA GLY A 156 6.29 26.21 0.85
C GLY A 156 5.55 27.29 1.63
N LEU A 157 4.54 26.87 2.39
CA LEU A 157 3.76 27.72 3.28
C LEU A 157 3.74 27.14 4.70
N ARG A 158 3.57 28.04 5.68
CA ARG A 158 3.29 27.71 7.08
C ARG A 158 2.31 28.69 7.68
N LEU A 159 1.60 28.28 8.73
CA LEU A 159 0.88 29.18 9.64
C LEU A 159 1.89 29.95 10.50
N LYS A 160 1.70 31.27 10.63
CA LYS A 160 2.55 32.16 11.44
C LYS A 160 2.46 31.85 12.91
N ASP A 161 1.25 31.54 13.39
CA ASP A 161 0.97 31.27 14.79
C ASP A 161 -0.11 30.19 14.93
N PRO A 162 0.28 28.90 14.90
CA PRO A 162 -0.66 27.78 14.99
C PRO A 162 -1.56 27.83 16.24
N ASP A 163 -1.14 28.48 17.32
CA ASP A 163 -1.92 28.56 18.56
C ASP A 163 -3.20 29.40 18.40
N LEU A 164 -3.27 30.26 17.38
CA LEU A 164 -4.49 30.99 17.00
C LEU A 164 -5.50 30.12 16.23
N GLY A 165 -5.18 28.85 15.97
CA GLY A 165 -6.03 27.92 15.25
C GLY A 165 -6.40 28.42 13.85
N ILE A 166 -7.69 28.36 13.50
CA ILE A 166 -8.21 28.76 12.18
C ILE A 166 -7.98 30.25 11.88
N SER A 167 -7.83 31.08 12.91
CA SER A 167 -7.54 32.51 12.75
C SER A 167 -6.08 32.81 12.43
N SER A 168 -5.19 31.81 12.45
CA SER A 168 -3.80 32.01 12.08
C SER A 168 -3.66 32.37 10.60
N THR A 169 -2.99 33.48 10.32
CA THR A 169 -2.49 33.78 8.97
C THR A 169 -1.35 32.84 8.58
N TYR A 170 -1.09 32.70 7.29
CA TYR A 170 0.08 32.00 6.73
C TYR A 170 0.98 32.94 5.94
N ASP A 171 2.17 32.48 5.60
CA ASP A 171 3.04 33.14 4.61
C ASP A 171 3.89 32.11 3.88
N LEU A 172 4.53 32.57 2.82
CA LEU A 172 5.58 31.82 2.14
C LEU A 172 6.79 31.66 3.08
N ILE A 173 7.39 30.47 3.03
CA ILE A 173 8.65 30.18 3.71
C ILE A 173 9.81 30.09 2.71
N MET A 174 11.03 30.25 3.22
CA MET A 174 12.22 30.09 2.39
C MET A 174 12.41 28.63 1.99
N LEU A 175 12.17 28.33 0.71
CA LEU A 175 12.45 27.05 0.10
C LEU A 175 13.82 27.08 -0.57
N LYS A 176 14.72 26.20 -0.13
CA LYS A 176 16.04 25.94 -0.69
C LYS A 176 16.02 24.58 -1.38
N PHE A 177 17.01 24.34 -2.23
CA PHE A 177 17.11 23.12 -3.03
C PHE A 177 18.49 22.50 -2.86
N ASP A 178 18.55 21.18 -2.85
CA ASP A 178 19.81 20.43 -2.74
C ASP A 178 20.65 20.44 -4.03
N GLN A 179 20.06 20.93 -5.13
CA GLN A 179 20.64 21.00 -6.46
C GLN A 179 20.24 22.32 -7.13
N ASP A 180 20.95 22.69 -8.21
CA ASP A 180 20.56 23.81 -9.05
C ASP A 180 19.17 23.57 -9.66
N GLN A 181 18.33 24.61 -9.63
CA GLN A 181 16.93 24.50 -10.04
C GLN A 181 16.80 24.10 -11.53
N LYS A 182 17.70 24.53 -12.41
CA LYS A 182 17.65 24.13 -13.83
C LYS A 182 17.90 22.64 -13.97
N ILE A 183 18.89 22.11 -13.24
CA ILE A 183 19.19 20.66 -13.20
C ILE A 183 18.00 19.87 -12.66
N MET A 184 17.34 20.37 -11.61
CA MET A 184 16.15 19.72 -11.06
C MET A 184 15.01 19.65 -12.08
N LEU A 185 14.72 20.78 -12.74
CA LEU A 185 13.68 20.87 -13.74
C LEU A 185 13.97 19.95 -14.95
N GLU A 186 15.19 19.96 -15.48
CA GLU A 186 15.59 19.07 -16.58
C GLU A 186 15.40 17.59 -16.24
N LYS A 187 15.73 17.18 -15.01
CA LYS A 187 15.53 15.80 -14.54
C LYS A 187 14.04 15.49 -14.37
N ALA A 188 13.25 16.41 -13.85
CA ALA A 188 11.81 16.25 -13.71
C ALA A 188 11.10 16.17 -15.08
N GLU A 189 11.47 17.01 -16.05
CA GLU A 189 10.93 16.94 -17.42
C GLU A 189 11.22 15.60 -18.09
N LYS A 190 12.38 14.99 -17.84
CA LYS A 190 12.70 13.63 -18.33
C LYS A 190 11.77 12.58 -17.73
N ASP A 191 11.40 12.72 -16.46
CA ASP A 191 10.46 11.81 -15.82
C ASP A 191 9.03 12.04 -16.32
N ILE A 192 8.60 13.30 -16.46
CA ILE A 192 7.29 13.67 -17.02
C ILE A 192 7.09 12.97 -18.36
N ARG A 193 8.02 13.13 -19.31
CA ARG A 193 7.92 12.51 -20.65
C ARG A 193 7.84 10.98 -20.57
N LYS A 194 8.53 10.35 -19.61
CA LYS A 194 8.46 8.90 -19.41
C LYS A 194 7.11 8.48 -18.83
N VAL A 195 6.60 9.22 -17.84
CA VAL A 195 5.30 8.97 -17.21
C VAL A 195 4.20 9.12 -18.25
N GLU A 196 4.11 10.26 -18.93
CA GLU A 196 3.08 10.51 -19.96
C GLU A 196 3.07 9.42 -21.04
N LYS A 197 4.24 9.00 -21.52
CA LYS A 197 4.34 7.98 -22.57
C LYS A 197 3.91 6.57 -22.14
N ASN A 198 4.09 6.21 -20.87
CA ASN A 198 3.98 4.82 -20.42
C ASN A 198 2.86 4.57 -19.40
N ILE A 199 2.34 5.61 -18.74
CA ILE A 199 1.44 5.44 -17.59
C ILE A 199 0.16 4.69 -17.98
N GLU A 200 -0.46 4.99 -19.13
CA GLU A 200 -1.67 4.27 -19.58
C GLU A 200 -1.43 2.77 -19.73
N LYS A 201 -0.26 2.39 -20.26
CA LYS A 201 0.13 0.98 -20.39
C LYS A 201 0.33 0.35 -19.02
N VAL A 202 1.03 1.03 -18.11
CA VAL A 202 1.22 0.57 -16.73
C VAL A 202 -0.13 0.36 -16.04
N LEU A 203 -1.07 1.30 -16.15
CA LEU A 203 -2.41 1.19 -15.57
C LEU A 203 -3.22 0.04 -16.17
N SER A 204 -3.03 -0.25 -17.45
CA SER A 204 -3.64 -1.43 -18.08
C SER A 204 -3.12 -2.75 -17.48
N GLU A 205 -1.85 -2.82 -17.10
CA GLU A 205 -1.26 -4.00 -16.45
C GLU A 205 -1.72 -4.10 -14.98
N VAL A 206 -1.84 -2.97 -14.25
CA VAL A 206 -2.44 -2.94 -12.90
C VAL A 206 -3.90 -3.43 -12.95
N LYS A 207 -4.67 -2.96 -13.93
CA LYS A 207 -6.05 -3.41 -14.16
C LYS A 207 -6.11 -4.90 -14.51
N TYR A 208 -5.13 -5.41 -15.26
CA TYR A 208 -5.01 -6.84 -15.55
C TYR A 208 -4.78 -7.66 -14.27
N ILE A 209 -3.90 -7.19 -13.37
CA ILE A 209 -3.69 -7.82 -12.06
C ILE A 209 -5.01 -7.89 -11.29
N ASP A 210 -5.78 -6.80 -11.23
CA ASP A 210 -7.05 -6.82 -10.51
C ASP A 210 -8.12 -7.71 -11.16
N GLU A 211 -8.39 -7.50 -12.45
CA GLU A 211 -9.54 -8.10 -13.13
C GLU A 211 -9.29 -9.54 -13.58
N ILE A 212 -8.05 -9.85 -13.95
CA ILE A 212 -7.70 -11.16 -14.52
C ILE A 212 -6.99 -12.02 -13.48
N LEU A 213 -5.91 -11.53 -12.87
CA LEU A 213 -5.16 -12.37 -11.94
C LEU A 213 -5.91 -12.55 -10.62
N ARG A 214 -6.35 -11.47 -9.98
CA ARG A 214 -7.02 -11.52 -8.68
C ARG A 214 -8.44 -12.07 -8.78
N LYS A 215 -9.33 -11.38 -9.52
CA LYS A 215 -10.77 -11.69 -9.55
C LYS A 215 -11.11 -12.97 -10.32
N LYS A 216 -10.26 -13.40 -11.26
CA LYS A 216 -10.48 -14.63 -12.04
C LYS A 216 -9.51 -15.75 -11.69
N ALA A 217 -8.22 -15.61 -11.99
CA ALA A 217 -7.28 -16.72 -11.93
C ALA A 217 -7.04 -17.22 -10.50
N LEU A 218 -6.73 -16.33 -9.56
CA LEU A 218 -6.54 -16.67 -8.14
C LEU A 218 -7.85 -17.12 -7.50
N ALA A 219 -8.97 -16.49 -7.83
CA ALA A 219 -10.29 -16.94 -7.39
C ALA A 219 -10.61 -18.36 -7.89
N GLN A 220 -10.28 -18.68 -9.14
CA GLN A 220 -10.46 -20.01 -9.72
C GLN A 220 -9.52 -21.04 -9.06
N LEU A 221 -8.25 -20.68 -8.80
CA LEU A 221 -7.31 -21.50 -8.04
C LEU A 221 -7.87 -21.84 -6.67
N GLN A 222 -8.39 -20.82 -5.95
CA GLN A 222 -9.00 -21.01 -4.64
C GLN A 222 -10.32 -21.81 -4.69
N ARG A 223 -11.10 -21.72 -5.77
CA ARG A 223 -12.32 -22.55 -5.95
C ARG A 223 -11.98 -24.02 -6.19
N ASN A 224 -11.02 -24.29 -7.08
CA ASN A 224 -10.68 -25.65 -7.50
C ASN A 224 -9.77 -26.36 -6.47
N TYR A 225 -8.79 -25.63 -5.94
CA TYR A 225 -7.74 -26.11 -5.05
C TYR A 225 -7.60 -25.17 -3.84
N GLY A 226 -8.70 -24.90 -3.15
CA GLY A 226 -8.71 -23.95 -2.04
C GLY A 226 -7.78 -24.37 -0.90
N LEU A 227 -6.88 -23.46 -0.52
CA LEU A 227 -5.97 -23.62 0.62
C LEU A 227 -6.18 -22.54 1.69
N LEU A 228 -6.52 -21.32 1.25
CA LEU A 228 -6.78 -20.21 2.17
C LEU A 228 -8.06 -20.45 2.96
N PRO A 229 -8.07 -20.23 4.29
CA PRO A 229 -9.29 -20.24 5.07
C PRO A 229 -10.28 -19.21 4.54
N THR A 230 -11.52 -19.62 4.32
CA THR A 230 -12.61 -18.71 3.98
C THR A 230 -13.35 -18.36 5.25
N ARG A 231 -13.75 -17.10 5.42
CA ARG A 231 -14.71 -16.76 6.47
C ARG A 231 -15.96 -17.63 6.25
N ARG A 232 -16.49 -18.23 7.31
CA ARG A 232 -17.90 -18.64 7.25
C ARG A 232 -18.68 -17.35 6.96
N GLU A 233 -19.50 -17.35 5.92
CA GLU A 233 -20.48 -16.28 5.80
C GLU A 233 -21.29 -16.32 7.09
N ASP A 234 -21.27 -15.22 7.84
CA ASP A 234 -21.98 -15.14 9.10
C ASP A 234 -23.45 -15.52 8.81
N LEU A 235 -23.99 -16.48 9.57
CA LEU A 235 -25.44 -16.62 9.66
C LEU A 235 -25.97 -15.23 10.01
N LYS A 236 -27.06 -14.78 9.41
CA LYS A 236 -27.66 -13.51 9.82
C LYS A 236 -28.51 -13.80 11.05
N VAL A 237 -28.32 -13.09 12.15
CA VAL A 237 -29.24 -13.20 13.29
C VAL A 237 -30.36 -12.19 13.05
N THR A 238 -31.59 -12.68 13.01
CA THR A 238 -32.78 -11.83 12.98
C THR A 238 -33.71 -12.34 14.07
N ASP A 239 -34.33 -11.40 14.78
CA ASP A 239 -35.36 -11.72 15.76
C ASP A 239 -36.74 -11.90 15.07
N ASN A 240 -36.77 -11.75 13.73
CA ASN A 240 -37.97 -11.83 12.90
C ASN A 240 -38.07 -13.20 12.21
N GLU A 241 -38.93 -14.06 12.73
CA GLU A 241 -39.20 -15.42 12.26
C GLU A 241 -39.46 -15.50 10.73
N LYS A 242 -40.16 -14.51 10.15
CA LYS A 242 -40.46 -14.49 8.70
C LYS A 242 -39.25 -14.21 7.82
N GLU A 243 -38.29 -13.41 8.29
CA GLU A 243 -37.04 -13.23 7.57
C GLU A 243 -36.21 -14.51 7.62
N ALA A 244 -36.29 -15.24 8.74
CA ALA A 244 -35.56 -16.47 8.91
C ALA A 244 -36.04 -17.63 8.03
N GLU A 245 -37.35 -17.73 7.82
CA GLU A 245 -37.94 -18.73 6.91
C GLU A 245 -37.70 -18.44 5.41
N SER A 246 -37.36 -17.19 5.06
CA SER A 246 -37.20 -16.75 3.67
C SER A 246 -35.81 -16.98 3.08
N ASP A 247 -34.81 -17.22 3.93
CA ASP A 247 -33.40 -17.31 3.57
C ASP A 247 -32.68 -18.21 4.58
N ASP A 248 -32.21 -19.37 4.13
CA ASP A 248 -31.56 -20.43 4.93
C ASP A 248 -30.32 -19.95 5.73
N ARG A 249 -29.95 -18.67 5.62
CA ARG A 249 -28.85 -18.01 6.33
C ARG A 249 -29.22 -17.48 7.72
N TYR A 250 -30.48 -17.51 8.16
CA TYR A 250 -30.87 -16.92 9.45
C TYR A 250 -31.01 -17.96 10.58
N LEU A 251 -30.50 -17.63 11.78
CA LEU A 251 -30.58 -18.48 12.97
C LEU A 251 -31.08 -17.64 14.17
N TYR A 252 -32.13 -18.10 14.87
CA TYR A 252 -32.66 -17.44 16.06
C TYR A 252 -32.01 -18.03 17.32
N GLU A 253 -30.88 -17.46 17.76
CA GLU A 253 -30.25 -17.79 19.05
C GLU A 253 -29.27 -16.67 19.48
N TRP A 254 -29.37 -16.20 20.73
CA TRP A 254 -28.46 -15.20 21.30
C TRP A 254 -27.26 -15.90 21.96
N ASP A 255 -26.21 -16.16 21.18
CA ASP A 255 -24.96 -16.78 21.65
C ASP A 255 -23.82 -15.73 21.72
N PRO A 256 -23.24 -15.46 22.91
CA PRO A 256 -22.06 -14.59 23.05
C PRO A 256 -20.81 -15.07 22.28
N GLU A 257 -20.73 -16.35 21.89
CA GLU A 257 -19.65 -16.87 21.02
C GLU A 257 -19.87 -16.58 19.53
N PHE A 258 -21.04 -16.08 19.13
CA PHE A 258 -21.44 -15.81 17.75
C PHE A 258 -20.48 -14.88 16.98
N PHE A 259 -19.80 -13.96 17.69
CA PHE A 259 -18.85 -13.01 17.09
C PHE A 259 -17.43 -13.55 16.93
N LYS A 260 -17.12 -14.79 17.34
CA LYS A 260 -15.84 -15.42 16.99
C LYS A 260 -15.86 -15.73 15.49
N LYS A 261 -15.21 -14.87 14.69
CA LYS A 261 -14.97 -15.07 13.25
C LYS A 261 -14.56 -16.51 13.00
N SER A 262 -15.50 -17.35 12.58
CA SER A 262 -15.28 -18.77 12.40
C SER A 262 -14.82 -18.97 10.97
N TYR A 263 -13.56 -19.37 10.81
CA TYR A 263 -12.99 -19.66 9.49
C TYR A 263 -13.28 -21.12 9.14
N ARG A 264 -13.70 -21.38 7.89
CA ARG A 264 -13.84 -22.73 7.34
C ARG A 264 -12.63 -23.04 6.47
N LEU A 265 -12.06 -24.21 6.70
CA LEU A 265 -11.03 -24.77 5.82
C LEU A 265 -11.68 -25.25 4.51
N PRO A 266 -11.13 -24.93 3.33
CA PRO A 266 -11.72 -25.41 2.08
C PRO A 266 -11.72 -26.94 2.00
N LYS A 267 -12.76 -27.54 1.40
CA LYS A 267 -12.94 -29.00 1.28
C LYS A 267 -11.71 -29.71 0.69
N PHE A 268 -11.07 -29.07 -0.29
CA PHE A 268 -9.84 -29.59 -0.90
C PHE A 268 -8.73 -29.74 0.14
N ARG A 269 -8.45 -28.67 0.91
CA ARG A 269 -7.46 -28.67 1.99
C ARG A 269 -7.82 -29.66 3.10
N GLU A 270 -9.08 -29.70 3.55
CA GLU A 270 -9.53 -30.67 4.56
C GLU A 270 -9.26 -32.13 4.13
N LYS A 271 -9.58 -32.45 2.87
CA LYS A 271 -9.34 -33.79 2.31
C LYS A 271 -7.84 -34.10 2.24
N LEU A 272 -7.03 -33.12 1.85
CA LEU A 272 -5.59 -33.27 1.73
C LEU A 272 -4.93 -33.48 3.09
N GLU A 273 -5.26 -32.66 4.09
CA GLU A 273 -4.75 -32.80 5.46
C GLU A 273 -5.15 -34.13 6.08
N LYS A 274 -6.40 -34.58 5.90
CA LYS A 274 -6.83 -35.93 6.31
C LYS A 274 -6.05 -37.04 5.61
N THR A 275 -5.73 -36.86 4.34
CA THR A 275 -4.94 -37.85 3.58
C THR A 275 -3.50 -37.91 4.07
N ILE A 276 -2.90 -36.76 4.41
CA ILE A 276 -1.55 -36.68 4.98
C ILE A 276 -1.54 -37.32 6.38
N SER A 277 -2.46 -36.92 7.26
CA SER A 277 -2.56 -37.49 8.62
C SER A 277 -2.75 -39.00 8.59
N GLY A 278 -3.68 -39.50 7.77
CA GLY A 278 -3.89 -40.95 7.64
C GLY A 278 -2.69 -41.70 7.03
N ALA A 279 -1.84 -41.02 6.26
CA ALA A 279 -0.60 -41.61 5.76
C ALA A 279 0.44 -41.76 6.88
N TYR A 280 0.60 -40.74 7.75
CA TYR A 280 1.43 -40.84 8.95
C TYR A 280 0.95 -41.98 9.86
N ASP A 281 -0.35 -42.03 10.18
CA ASP A 281 -0.92 -43.10 11.02
C ASP A 281 -0.72 -44.51 10.44
N GLU A 282 -0.76 -44.64 9.11
CA GLU A 282 -0.52 -45.92 8.43
C GLU A 282 0.96 -46.33 8.52
N LEU A 283 1.87 -45.37 8.35
CA LEU A 283 3.32 -45.59 8.39
C LEU A 283 3.82 -45.88 9.81
N ASP A 284 3.32 -45.17 10.82
CA ASP A 284 3.66 -45.41 12.23
C ASP A 284 3.29 -46.84 12.67
N LYS A 285 2.11 -47.33 12.27
CA LYS A 285 1.70 -48.73 12.51
C LYS A 285 2.62 -49.76 11.85
N LEU A 286 3.28 -49.42 10.75
CA LEU A 286 4.25 -50.31 10.09
C LEU A 286 5.61 -50.27 10.79
N ILE A 287 6.00 -49.11 11.32
CA ILE A 287 7.19 -48.95 12.17
C ILE A 287 7.05 -49.77 13.46
N GLU A 288 5.91 -49.67 14.15
CA GLU A 288 5.60 -50.46 15.35
C GLU A 288 5.69 -51.98 15.10
N LYS A 289 5.27 -52.42 13.91
CA LYS A 289 5.33 -53.82 13.48
C LYS A 289 6.71 -54.27 12.98
N LYS A 290 7.69 -53.35 12.91
CA LYS A 290 9.05 -53.57 12.39
C LYS A 290 9.08 -54.14 10.96
N ASP A 291 8.06 -53.85 10.14
CA ASP A 291 7.96 -54.33 8.75
C ASP A 291 8.58 -53.30 7.78
N THR A 292 9.91 -53.29 7.75
CA THR A 292 10.70 -52.30 6.99
C THR A 292 10.49 -52.37 5.47
N GLU A 293 10.18 -53.55 4.94
CA GLU A 293 10.01 -53.73 3.49
C GLU A 293 8.65 -53.21 3.03
N LYS A 294 7.56 -53.53 3.76
CA LYS A 294 6.25 -52.95 3.47
C LYS A 294 6.22 -51.45 3.72
N PHE A 295 6.92 -50.96 4.75
CA PHE A 295 7.05 -49.52 5.01
C PHE A 295 7.59 -48.78 3.79
N LYS A 296 8.73 -49.20 3.24
CA LYS A 296 9.36 -48.52 2.08
C LYS A 296 8.43 -48.48 0.87
N ILE A 297 7.83 -49.61 0.51
CA ILE A 297 6.91 -49.71 -0.63
C ILE A 297 5.69 -48.81 -0.42
N ARG A 298 5.12 -48.82 0.80
CA ARG A 298 3.91 -48.08 1.09
C ARG A 298 4.17 -46.58 1.19
N ASN A 299 5.27 -46.17 1.81
CA ASN A 299 5.70 -44.78 1.88
C ASN A 299 5.82 -44.17 0.49
N GLN A 300 6.55 -44.81 -0.42
CA GLN A 300 6.68 -44.35 -1.81
C GLN A 300 5.33 -44.21 -2.54
N LYS A 301 4.40 -45.16 -2.33
CA LYS A 301 3.05 -45.09 -2.92
C LYS A 301 2.24 -43.92 -2.35
N LEU A 302 2.32 -43.65 -1.05
CA LEU A 302 1.60 -42.56 -0.39
C LEU A 302 2.17 -41.20 -0.79
N ILE A 303 3.50 -41.04 -0.80
CA ILE A 303 4.18 -39.84 -1.31
C ILE A 303 3.72 -39.54 -2.74
N LYS A 304 3.75 -40.55 -3.64
CA LYS A 304 3.32 -40.38 -5.04
C LYS A 304 1.85 -39.95 -5.14
N LYS A 305 0.98 -40.46 -4.27
CA LYS A 305 -0.45 -40.11 -4.23
C LYS A 305 -0.64 -38.66 -3.79
N ILE A 306 -0.02 -38.24 -2.69
CA ILE A 306 -0.18 -36.90 -2.12
C ILE A 306 0.45 -35.85 -3.06
N LYS A 307 1.68 -36.09 -3.54
CA LYS A 307 2.32 -35.24 -4.56
C LYS A 307 1.50 -35.15 -5.85
N GLY A 308 0.81 -36.23 -6.23
CA GLY A 308 -0.11 -36.23 -7.36
C GLY A 308 -1.31 -35.28 -7.18
N LEU A 309 -1.82 -35.13 -5.96
CA LEU A 309 -2.89 -34.17 -5.65
C LEU A 309 -2.37 -32.72 -5.61
N LEU A 310 -1.14 -32.52 -5.16
CA LEU A 310 -0.49 -31.21 -5.07
C LEU A 310 0.09 -30.72 -6.40
N LYS A 311 0.34 -31.61 -7.36
CA LYS A 311 0.94 -31.26 -8.65
C LYS A 311 0.15 -30.17 -9.40
N LYS A 312 -1.16 -30.34 -9.55
CA LYS A 312 -2.01 -29.39 -10.27
C LYS A 312 -2.10 -28.00 -9.60
N PRO A 313 -2.33 -27.87 -8.28
CA PRO A 313 -2.28 -26.56 -7.64
C PRO A 313 -0.91 -25.90 -7.75
N THR A 314 0.19 -26.65 -7.64
CA THR A 314 1.54 -26.11 -7.84
C THR A 314 1.74 -25.58 -9.26
N GLU A 315 1.37 -26.35 -10.30
CA GLU A 315 1.46 -25.90 -11.69
C GLU A 315 0.63 -24.64 -11.97
N TRP A 316 -0.59 -24.59 -11.42
CA TRP A 316 -1.46 -23.42 -11.54
C TRP A 316 -0.89 -22.20 -10.83
N TYR A 317 -0.38 -22.38 -9.62
CA TYR A 317 0.24 -21.31 -8.84
C TYR A 317 1.47 -20.75 -9.57
N ASN A 318 2.38 -21.62 -10.04
CA ASN A 318 3.57 -21.17 -10.75
C ASN A 318 3.20 -20.37 -12.01
N LYS A 319 2.24 -20.83 -12.80
CA LYS A 319 1.77 -20.07 -13.98
C LYS A 319 1.18 -18.71 -13.60
N LEU A 320 0.44 -18.64 -12.49
CA LEU A 320 -0.14 -17.39 -11.98
C LEU A 320 0.96 -16.40 -11.59
N ILE A 321 1.99 -16.85 -10.87
CA ILE A 321 3.10 -16.02 -10.41
C ILE A 321 4.03 -15.61 -11.56
N ASP A 322 4.27 -16.48 -12.54
CA ASP A 322 5.04 -16.14 -13.74
C ASP A 322 4.36 -15.00 -14.51
N ASP A 323 3.04 -15.08 -14.70
CA ASP A 323 2.27 -14.01 -15.35
C ASP A 323 2.33 -12.72 -14.52
N PHE A 324 2.10 -12.80 -13.21
CA PHE A 324 2.22 -11.66 -12.31
C PHE A 324 3.60 -10.99 -12.38
N SER A 325 4.68 -11.77 -12.37
CA SER A 325 6.06 -11.28 -12.44
C SER A 325 6.31 -10.50 -13.73
N GLN A 326 5.82 -10.99 -14.88
CA GLN A 326 5.89 -10.29 -16.15
C GLN A 326 5.13 -8.94 -16.14
N ARG A 327 4.03 -8.84 -15.39
CA ARG A 327 3.33 -7.56 -15.19
C ARG A 327 4.16 -6.62 -14.32
N ILE A 328 4.70 -7.14 -13.22
CA ILE A 328 5.52 -6.36 -12.28
C ILE A 328 6.78 -5.80 -12.94
N GLU A 329 7.43 -6.53 -13.85
CA GLU A 329 8.57 -6.00 -14.62
C GLU A 329 8.22 -4.73 -15.40
N LYS A 330 6.99 -4.64 -15.94
CA LYS A 330 6.52 -3.45 -16.66
C LYS A 330 6.10 -2.32 -15.73
N ILE A 331 5.59 -2.67 -14.55
CA ILE A 331 5.06 -1.70 -13.56
C ILE A 331 6.18 -1.10 -12.70
N SER A 332 7.15 -1.93 -12.28
CA SER A 332 8.19 -1.58 -11.30
C SER A 332 8.92 -0.26 -11.60
N PRO A 333 9.33 0.05 -12.85
CA PRO A 333 9.97 1.34 -13.16
C PRO A 333 9.10 2.58 -12.88
N PHE A 334 7.78 2.40 -12.82
CA PHE A 334 6.79 3.46 -12.61
C PHE A 334 6.04 3.32 -11.28
N PHE A 335 6.37 2.31 -10.46
CA PHE A 335 5.70 2.05 -9.18
C PHE A 335 5.71 3.27 -8.24
N ILE A 336 6.80 4.04 -8.30
CA ILE A 336 6.96 5.28 -7.52
C ILE A 336 6.02 6.41 -7.97
N TYR A 337 5.31 6.25 -9.09
CA TYR A 337 4.33 7.18 -9.63
C TYR A 337 2.90 6.63 -9.56
N LEU A 338 2.69 5.41 -9.03
CA LEU A 338 1.34 4.85 -8.81
C LEU A 338 0.68 5.45 -7.57
N ASP A 339 -0.62 5.66 -7.62
CA ASP A 339 -1.40 6.12 -6.48
C ASP A 339 -1.63 4.99 -5.46
N THR A 340 -2.20 5.35 -4.31
CA THR A 340 -2.42 4.42 -3.20
C THR A 340 -3.35 3.27 -3.58
N ASN A 341 -4.39 3.50 -4.38
CA ASN A 341 -5.32 2.45 -4.77
C ASN A 341 -4.68 1.46 -5.75
N GLU A 342 -3.92 1.98 -6.70
CA GLU A 342 -3.16 1.20 -7.69
C GLU A 342 -2.11 0.31 -7.01
N ARG A 343 -1.40 0.84 -6.00
CA ARG A 343 -0.46 0.06 -5.19
C ARG A 343 -1.16 -1.02 -4.36
N LYS A 344 -2.27 -0.66 -3.69
CA LYS A 344 -3.06 -1.61 -2.89
C LYS A 344 -3.57 -2.79 -3.71
N VAL A 345 -3.85 -2.62 -5.00
CA VAL A 345 -4.19 -3.74 -5.89
C VAL A 345 -3.04 -4.74 -6.00
N ILE A 346 -1.82 -4.25 -6.19
CA ILE A 346 -0.61 -5.05 -6.32
C ILE A 346 -0.31 -5.75 -4.99
N GLU A 347 -0.23 -4.98 -3.90
CA GLU A 347 0.05 -5.46 -2.55
C GLU A 347 -0.96 -6.55 -2.13
N HIS A 348 -2.25 -6.31 -2.34
CA HIS A 348 -3.29 -7.28 -1.99
C HIS A 348 -3.16 -8.60 -2.78
N PHE A 349 -2.76 -8.53 -4.04
CA PHE A 349 -2.52 -9.75 -4.83
C PHE A 349 -1.27 -10.49 -4.33
N GLU A 350 -0.19 -9.76 -4.06
CA GLU A 350 1.07 -10.30 -3.56
C GLU A 350 0.90 -10.99 -2.19
N GLU A 351 0.28 -10.31 -1.23
CA GLU A 351 -0.03 -10.87 0.10
C GLU A 351 -0.83 -12.17 -0.02
N ARG A 352 -1.93 -12.12 -0.78
CA ARG A 352 -2.87 -13.24 -0.87
C ARG A 352 -2.28 -14.45 -1.60
N SER A 353 -1.45 -14.20 -2.61
CA SER A 353 -0.74 -15.26 -3.33
C SER A 353 0.42 -15.84 -2.51
N SER A 354 1.12 -15.01 -1.73
CA SER A 354 2.17 -15.44 -0.80
C SER A 354 1.60 -16.32 0.32
N ASP A 355 0.45 -15.94 0.88
CA ASP A 355 -0.25 -16.78 1.87
C ASP A 355 -0.66 -18.14 1.29
N TYR A 356 -1.12 -18.16 0.03
CA TYR A 356 -1.45 -19.40 -0.64
C TYR A 356 -0.21 -20.28 -0.81
N PHE A 357 0.90 -19.69 -1.24
CA PHE A 357 2.19 -20.38 -1.41
C PHE A 357 2.70 -20.97 -0.11
N ARG A 358 2.71 -20.20 0.97
CA ARG A 358 3.17 -20.66 2.29
C ARG A 358 2.47 -21.93 2.73
N ILE A 359 1.16 -22.01 2.53
CA ILE A 359 0.38 -23.21 2.85
C ILE A 359 0.69 -24.34 1.87
N LEU A 360 0.81 -24.03 0.58
CA LEU A 360 1.15 -25.02 -0.44
C LEU A 360 2.53 -25.64 -0.20
N ASP A 361 3.52 -24.84 0.20
CA ASP A 361 4.88 -25.26 0.51
C ASP A 361 4.93 -26.14 1.76
N ASP A 362 4.25 -25.75 2.85
CA ASP A 362 4.07 -26.59 4.04
C ASP A 362 3.50 -27.97 3.69
N LEU A 363 2.44 -27.98 2.87
CA LEU A 363 1.79 -29.23 2.44
C LEU A 363 2.70 -30.08 1.55
N ASN A 364 3.53 -29.47 0.70
CA ASN A 364 4.51 -30.20 -0.11
C ASN A 364 5.62 -30.78 0.77
N GLY A 365 6.14 -30.03 1.76
CA GLY A 365 7.13 -30.54 2.71
C GLY A 365 6.58 -31.72 3.52
N ARG A 366 5.36 -31.58 4.06
CA ARG A 366 4.69 -32.67 4.79
C ARG A 366 4.35 -33.88 3.91
N ALA A 367 4.27 -33.71 2.59
CA ALA A 367 4.02 -34.79 1.64
C ALA A 367 5.25 -35.68 1.37
N GLU A 368 6.45 -35.29 1.83
CA GLU A 368 7.62 -36.17 1.81
C GLU A 368 7.50 -37.33 2.81
N LEU A 369 6.64 -37.19 3.83
CA LEU A 369 6.42 -38.21 4.86
C LEU A 369 7.74 -38.67 5.51
N ASP A 370 8.61 -37.72 5.83
CA ASP A 370 9.91 -37.96 6.46
C ASP A 370 9.74 -38.40 7.91
N LEU A 371 9.42 -39.68 8.09
CA LEU A 371 9.49 -40.40 9.35
C LEU A 371 10.87 -41.03 9.47
N ASN A 372 11.60 -40.69 10.53
CA ASN A 372 12.86 -41.35 10.85
C ASN A 372 12.57 -42.81 11.22
N LEU A 373 13.23 -43.73 10.52
CA LEU A 373 13.23 -45.17 10.82
C LEU A 373 14.11 -45.49 12.03
#